data_AF-A0A2X2K6A5-F1
#
_entry.id   AF-A0A2X2K6A5-F1
#
_cell.length_a   1.000
_cell.length_b   1.000
_cell.length_c   1.000
_cell.angle_alpha   90.00
_cell.angle_beta   90.00
_cell.angle_gamma   90.00
#
_symmetry.space_group_name_H-M   'P 1'
#
loop_
_entity.id
_entity.type
_entity.pdbx_description
1 polymer ?
#
loop_
_entity_poly.entity_id
_entity_poly.type
_entity_poly.pdbx_seq_one_letter_code
_entity_poly.pdbx_strand_id
1 'polypeptide(L)' 'MLTGPSKGGHVQMVVKGVNDDQLDIEAFDIFSNASCTTNCIGPVAKVLNNQFGIVNGLMTTVHAITMTKKY' A
#
# COMPACT_ATOMS: atom_id res chain seq x y z
N MET A 1 12.08 -4.36 7.26
CA MET A 1 10.75 -4.43 6.62
C MET A 1 9.66 -4.26 7.67
N LEU A 2 8.73 -3.33 7.46
CA LEU A 2 7.52 -3.15 8.27
C LEU A 2 6.35 -3.89 7.62
N THR A 3 5.49 -4.52 8.42
CA THR A 3 4.30 -5.28 7.95
C THR A 3 3.02 -4.44 7.86
N GLY A 4 3.09 -3.18 8.26
CA GLY A 4 2.01 -2.21 8.21
C GLY A 4 2.51 -0.85 7.69
N PRO A 5 1.62 0.14 7.51
CA PRO A 5 2.00 1.48 7.08
C PRO A 5 3.04 2.11 8.01
N SER A 6 3.99 2.84 7.43
CA SER A 6 4.91 3.67 8.22
C SER A 6 4.15 4.82 8.90
N LYS A 7 4.63 5.24 10.08
CA LYS A 7 4.14 6.45 10.77
C LYS A 7 4.80 7.74 10.27
N GLY A 8 5.59 7.68 9.19
CA GLY A 8 6.38 8.77 8.65
C GLY A 8 7.89 8.49 8.70
N GLY A 9 8.70 9.45 8.28
CA GLY A 9 10.16 9.32 8.20
C GLY A 9 10.66 8.78 6.85
N HIS A 10 11.95 8.47 6.79
CA HIS A 10 12.63 7.96 5.59
C HIS A 10 12.36 6.47 5.39
N VAL A 11 11.12 6.13 5.01
CA VAL A 11 10.67 4.76 4.81
C VAL A 11 9.91 4.66 3.49
N GLN A 12 10.39 3.81 2.58
CA GLN A 12 9.69 3.56 1.33
C GLN A 12 8.46 2.68 1.55
N MET A 13 7.34 3.00 0.88
CA MET A 13 6.13 2.16 0.91
C MET A 13 6.00 1.38 -0.40
N VAL A 14 5.87 0.06 -0.29
CA VAL A 14 5.89 -0.87 -1.42
C VAL A 14 4.68 -1.78 -1.39
N VAL A 15 4.08 -1.98 -2.55
CA VAL A 15 3.03 -2.96 -2.82
C VAL A 15 3.50 -3.85 -3.96
N LYS A 16 3.52 -5.16 -3.70
CA LYS A 16 3.99 -6.16 -4.67
C LYS A 16 3.09 -6.20 -5.91
N GLY A 17 3.70 -6.23 -7.10
CA GLY A 17 3.04 -6.14 -8.40
C GLY A 17 2.63 -4.70 -8.79
N VAL A 18 2.81 -3.72 -7.90
CA VAL A 18 2.42 -2.33 -8.14
C VAL A 18 3.63 -1.43 -8.35
N ASN A 19 4.53 -1.38 -7.37
CA ASN A 19 5.74 -0.55 -7.40
C ASN A 19 6.95 -1.22 -6.75
N ASP A 20 6.95 -2.54 -6.62
CA ASP A 20 8.04 -3.33 -6.04
C ASP A 20 9.32 -3.32 -6.89
N ASP A 21 9.19 -3.02 -8.18
CA ASP A 21 10.31 -2.74 -9.08
C ASP A 21 11.07 -1.45 -8.71
N GLN A 22 10.46 -0.57 -7.91
CA GLN A 22 11.06 0.69 -7.48
C GLN A 22 11.71 0.61 -6.09
N LEU A 23 11.71 -0.57 -5.45
CA LEU A 23 12.34 -0.75 -4.15
C LEU A 23 13.84 -0.45 -4.24
N ASP A 24 14.28 0.58 -3.51
CA ASP A 24 15.68 1.00 -3.49
C ASP A 24 16.30 0.67 -2.13
N ILE A 25 17.07 -0.42 -2.10
CA ILE A 25 17.73 -0.90 -0.88
C ILE A 25 19.01 -0.13 -0.55
N GLU A 26 19.53 0.67 -1.47
CA GLU A 26 20.72 1.51 -1.23
C GLU A 26 20.31 2.84 -0.59
N ALA A 27 19.16 3.40 -1.00
CA ALA A 27 18.65 4.65 -0.46
C ALA A 27 17.79 4.47 0.81
N PHE A 28 17.18 3.30 1.03
CA PHE A 28 16.30 3.06 2.18
C PHE A 28 16.69 1.81 2.99
N ASP A 29 17.11 2.03 4.24
CA ASP A 29 17.35 0.94 5.20
C ASP A 29 16.05 0.21 5.62
N ILE A 30 14.90 0.91 5.53
CA ILE A 30 13.61 0.42 5.96
C ILE A 30 12.57 0.69 4.87
N PHE A 31 11.83 -0.35 4.53
CA PHE A 31 10.62 -0.24 3.71
C PHE A 31 9.41 -0.87 4.42
N SER A 32 8.22 -0.45 4.02
CA SER A 32 6.92 -0.90 4.51
C SER A 32 6.17 -1.66 3.43
N ASN A 33 5.60 -2.81 3.78
CA ASN A 33 4.72 -3.59 2.91
C ASN A 33 3.28 -3.05 2.87
N ALA A 34 3.09 -1.76 3.15
CA ALA A 34 1.80 -1.09 3.23
C ALA A 34 0.81 -1.78 4.18
N SER A 35 -0.50 -1.57 3.98
CA SER A 35 -1.57 -2.26 4.71
C SER A 35 -2.22 -3.35 3.87
N CYS A 36 -2.98 -4.25 4.49
CA CYS A 36 -3.78 -5.25 3.76
C CYS A 36 -4.80 -4.61 2.80
N THR A 37 -5.47 -3.52 3.20
CA THR A 37 -6.40 -2.80 2.33
C THR A 37 -5.68 -2.15 1.14
N THR A 38 -4.48 -1.59 1.37
CA THR A 38 -3.66 -0.99 0.31
C THR A 38 -3.18 -2.04 -0.69
N ASN A 39 -2.72 -3.20 -0.20
CA ASN A 39 -2.33 -4.32 -1.06
C ASN A 39 -3.52 -4.89 -1.86
N CYS A 40 -4.74 -4.81 -1.32
CA CYS A 40 -5.95 -5.25 -2.02
C CYS A 40 -6.32 -4.31 -3.18
N ILE A 41 -6.37 -3.00 -2.93
CA ILE A 41 -6.81 -2.03 -3.96
C ILE A 41 -5.71 -1.64 -4.95
N GLY A 42 -4.44 -1.68 -4.55
CA GLY A 42 -3.30 -1.22 -5.35
C GLY A 42 -3.23 -1.81 -6.76
N PRO A 43 -3.30 -3.15 -6.93
CA PRO A 43 -3.27 -3.78 -8.24
C PRO A 43 -4.44 -3.37 -9.14
N VAL A 44 -5.65 -3.29 -8.58
CA VAL A 44 -6.85 -2.85 -9.32
C VAL A 44 -6.69 -1.41 -9.78
N ALA A 45 -6.26 -0.52 -8.87
CA ALA A 45 -6.02 0.88 -9.18
C ALA A 45 -4.92 1.05 -10.25
N LYS A 46 -3.83 0.27 -10.20
CA LYS A 46 -2.76 0.30 -11.21
C LYS A 46 -3.27 -0.07 -12.60
N VAL A 47 -4.04 -1.16 -12.71
CA VAL A 47 -4.60 -1.58 -14.01
C VAL A 47 -5.55 -0.52 -14.56
N LEU A 48 -6.49 -0.03 -13.74
CA LEU A 48 -7.45 0.98 -14.16
C LEU A 48 -6.77 2.29 -14.58
N ASN A 49 -5.79 2.74 -13.80
CA ASN A 49 -5.06 3.97 -14.11
C ASN A 49 -4.23 3.85 -15.38
N ASN A 50 -3.54 2.72 -15.57
CA ASN A 50 -2.68 2.52 -16.74
C ASN A 50 -3.48 2.40 -18.06
N GLN A 51 -4.70 1.86 -18.00
CA GLN A 51 -5.54 1.65 -19.19
C GLN A 51 -6.47 2.82 -19.48
N PHE A 52 -7.03 3.45 -18.44
CA PHE A 52 -8.13 4.40 -18.59
C PHE A 52 -7.84 5.78 -17.99
N GLY A 53 -6.85 5.90 -17.11
CA GLY A 53 -6.57 7.12 -16.35
C GLY A 53 -7.61 7.37 -15.26
N ILE A 54 -7.21 7.33 -13.99
CA ILE A 54 -8.11 7.67 -12.87
C ILE A 54 -8.00 9.17 -12.60
N VAL A 55 -9.10 9.91 -12.72
CA VAL A 55 -9.14 11.35 -12.39
C VAL A 55 -9.47 11.57 -10.91
N ASN A 56 -10.42 10.80 -10.37
CA ASN A 56 -10.82 10.82 -8.96
C ASN A 56 -11.29 9.42 -8.53
N GLY A 57 -11.24 9.11 -7.24
CA GLY A 57 -11.70 7.83 -6.70
C GLY A 57 -12.11 7.91 -5.23
N LEU A 58 -13.16 7.17 -4.89
CA LEU A 58 -13.58 6.91 -3.51
C LEU A 58 -13.60 5.40 -3.32
N MET A 59 -13.07 4.92 -2.20
CA MET A 59 -13.15 3.50 -1.84
C MET A 59 -13.70 3.33 -0.43
N THR A 60 -14.50 2.30 -0.27
CA THR A 60 -14.95 1.83 1.04
C THR A 60 -14.54 0.37 1.15
N THR A 61 -14.03 -0.03 2.32
CA THR A 61 -13.73 -1.43 2.62
C THR A 61 -14.63 -1.91 3.74
N VAL A 62 -15.22 -3.09 3.57
CA VAL A 62 -15.75 -3.85 4.69
C VAL A 62 -14.60 -4.71 5.21
N HIS A 63 -14.22 -4.51 6.47
CA HIS A 63 -13.03 -5.14 7.05
C HIS A 63 -13.44 -5.97 8.26
N ALA A 64 -12.89 -7.17 8.38
CA ALA A 64 -12.98 -7.97 9.60
C ALA A 64 -12.44 -7.21 10.83
N ILE A 65 -12.95 -7.55 12.02
CA ILE A 65 -12.44 -6.99 13.28
C ILE A 65 -11.00 -7.47 13.48
N THR A 66 -10.11 -6.56 13.87
CA THR A 66 -8.70 -6.83 14.16
C THR A 66 -8.41 -6.67 15.65
N MET A 67 -7.28 -7.19 16.14
CA MET A 67 -6.86 -7.13 17.55
C MET A 67 -6.82 -5.71 18.16
N THR A 68 -6.63 -4.66 17.35
CA THR A 68 -6.60 -3.26 17.83
C THR A 68 -7.98 -2.71 18.18
N LYS A 69 -9.07 -3.32 17.66
CA LYS A 69 -10.44 -2.93 18.02
C LYS A 69 -10.72 -3.48 19.41
N LYS A 70 -10.88 -2.58 20.38
CA LYS A 70 -11.46 -2.93 21.70
C LYS A 70 -12.98 -2.85 21.59
N TYR A 71 -13.66 -3.84 22.15
CA TYR A 71 -15.09 -3.74 22.47
C TYR A 71 -15.29 -2.80 23.65
#